data_AF-A0A1Y3NKR9-F1
#
_entry.id   AF-A0A1Y3NKR9-F1
#
_cell.length_a   1.000
_cell.length_b   1.000
_cell.length_c   1.000
_cell.angle_alpha   90.00
_cell.angle_beta   90.00
_cell.angle_gamma   90.00
#
_symmetry.space_group_name_H-M   'P 1'
#
loop_
_entity.id
_entity.type
_entity.pdbx_description
1 polymer ?
#
loop_
_entity_poly.entity_id
_entity_poly.type
_entity_poly.pdbx_seq_one_letter_code
_entity_poly.pdbx_strand_id
1 'polypeptide(L)'
;MGLGLIHNIPLLFGKKTVDKNIAKIQRKKTALITFQKILKKTFILYIIGIIWLLLLPSSIVHNTSKTQENALLAGQVNTYYSIPEVAAEIDYSEKLKNMTSYQQFIKDEMESFGLLSEIQNFSFNSSMGNMKIKGANVYGLFKSPRSDGSESLVLSAPWTCSKDECRC
;
A
#
# COMPACT_ATOMS: atom_id res chain seq x y z
N MET A 1 72.01 63.99 2.99
CA MET A 1 71.75 65.42 3.28
C MET A 1 70.36 65.73 2.76
N GLY A 2 69.34 66.17 3.48
CA GLY A 2 69.01 66.32 4.91
C GLY A 2 67.47 66.09 5.01
N LEU A 3 66.96 65.38 6.02
CA LEU A 3 66.49 65.89 7.32
C LEU A 3 65.18 66.70 7.29
N GLY A 4 64.19 66.20 8.06
CA GLY A 4 63.08 66.97 8.66
C GLY A 4 61.69 66.65 8.08
N LEU A 5 60.95 65.61 8.50
CA LEU A 5 60.08 65.48 9.69
C LEU A 5 58.92 66.50 9.82
N ILE A 6 57.75 65.98 10.23
CA ILE A 6 56.54 66.64 10.83
C ILE A 6 55.44 66.97 9.78
N HIS A 7 54.19 66.48 9.83
CA HIS A 7 53.40 65.78 10.85
C HIS A 7 52.31 64.91 10.18
N ASN A 8 52.17 63.66 10.63
CA ASN A 8 50.96 62.87 10.41
C ASN A 8 49.90 63.33 11.43
N ILE A 9 48.79 63.89 10.97
CA ILE A 9 47.61 64.14 11.80
C ILE A 9 46.76 62.86 11.75
N PRO A 10 46.69 62.04 12.81
CA PRO A 10 45.70 60.97 12.85
C PRO A 10 44.34 61.63 13.02
N LEU A 11 43.51 61.57 11.99
CA LEU A 11 42.07 61.79 12.10
C LEU A 11 41.55 60.89 13.23
N LEU A 12 41.24 61.54 14.35
CA LEU A 12 40.67 60.95 15.55
C LEU A 12 39.56 59.98 15.18
N PHE A 13 39.79 58.69 15.42
CA PHE A 13 38.76 57.67 15.49
C PHE A 13 37.81 58.04 16.64
N GLY A 14 36.81 58.86 16.34
CA GLY A 14 35.64 59.02 17.17
C GLY A 14 34.95 57.66 17.23
N LYS A 15 35.12 56.94 18.34
CA LYS A 15 34.36 55.73 18.65
C LYS A 15 32.89 56.15 18.67
N LYS A 16 32.20 55.92 17.55
CA LYS A 16 30.77 56.23 17.41
C LYS A 16 30.04 55.34 18.41
N THR A 17 29.76 55.87 19.59
CA THR A 17 28.89 55.23 20.57
C THR A 17 27.52 55.18 19.91
N VAL A 18 27.23 54.08 19.21
CA VAL A 18 25.89 53.84 18.68
C VAL A 18 24.97 53.88 19.89
N ASP A 19 24.12 54.90 19.96
CA ASP A 19 23.20 55.07 21.07
C ASP A 19 22.46 53.75 21.28
N LYS A 20 22.48 53.24 22.51
CA LYS A 20 21.85 51.94 22.84
C LYS A 20 20.40 51.87 22.36
N ASN A 21 19.73 53.03 22.28
CA ASN A 21 18.39 53.20 21.74
C ASN A 21 18.32 52.99 20.21
N ILE A 22 19.28 53.51 19.44
CA ILE A 22 19.36 53.31 17.99
C ILE A 22 19.67 51.84 17.67
N ALA A 23 20.59 51.21 18.40
CA ALA A 23 20.89 49.79 18.27
C ALA A 23 19.66 48.90 18.58
N LYS A 24 18.85 49.28 19.58
CA LYS A 24 17.60 48.59 19.94
C LYS A 24 16.55 48.72 18.83
N ILE A 25 16.41 49.90 18.23
CA ILE A 25 15.49 50.14 17.09
C ILE A 25 15.93 49.35 15.86
N GLN A 26 17.22 49.31 15.55
CA GLN A 26 17.76 48.54 14.42
C GLN A 26 17.51 47.04 14.59
N ARG A 27 17.76 46.47 15.78
CA ARG A 27 17.47 45.05 16.06
C ARG A 27 16.00 44.70 15.88
N LYS A 28 15.08 45.56 16.35
CA LYS A 28 13.63 45.37 16.15
C LYS A 28 13.24 45.41 14.67
N LYS A 29 13.80 46.34 13.89
CA LYS A 29 13.56 46.42 12.44
C LYS A 29 14.09 45.17 11.73
N THR A 30 15.30 44.72 12.03
CA THR A 30 15.85 43.49 11.44
C THR A 30 15.01 42.26 11.80
N ALA A 31 14.57 42.14 13.05
CA ALA A 31 13.69 41.05 13.49
C ALA A 31 12.34 41.05 12.74
N LEU A 32 11.73 42.22 12.55
CA LEU A 32 10.49 42.36 11.77
C LEU A 32 10.69 41.99 10.29
N ILE A 33 11.82 42.40 9.68
CA ILE A 33 12.14 42.05 8.30
C ILE A 33 12.39 40.54 8.16
N THR A 34 13.10 39.91 9.10
CA THR A 34 13.29 38.45 9.09
C THR A 34 11.98 37.71 9.28
N PHE A 35 11.11 38.20 10.17
CA PHE A 35 9.78 37.63 10.39
C PHE A 35 8.89 37.73 9.14
N GLN A 36 8.87 38.89 8.48
CA GLN A 36 8.17 39.08 7.21
C GLN A 36 8.71 38.16 6.11
N LYS A 37 10.04 37.94 6.04
CA LYS A 37 10.64 36.99 5.08
C LYS A 37 10.21 35.55 5.35
N ILE A 38 10.15 35.14 6.61
CA ILE A 38 9.68 33.80 7.00
C ILE A 38 8.21 33.64 6.63
N LEU A 39 7.34 34.60 6.98
CA LEU A 39 5.93 34.57 6.63
C LEU A 39 5.69 34.45 5.12
N LYS A 40 6.44 35.19 4.30
CA LYS A 40 6.35 35.09 2.84
C LYS A 40 6.71 33.70 2.32
N LYS A 41 7.75 33.07 2.86
CA LYS A 41 8.15 31.70 2.48
C LYS A 41 7.11 30.67 2.90
N THR A 42 6.58 30.78 4.12
CA THR A 42 5.51 29.90 4.62
C THR A 42 4.25 30.02 3.77
N PHE A 43 3.88 31.23 3.33
CA PHE A 43 2.73 31.43 2.45
C PHE A 43 2.90 30.71 1.10
N ILE A 44 4.09 30.75 0.51
CA ILE A 44 4.38 30.01 -0.74
C ILE A 44 4.25 28.49 -0.52
N LEU A 45 4.81 27.96 0.57
CA LEU A 45 4.69 26.54 0.92
C LEU A 45 3.23 26.12 1.16
N TYR A 46 2.44 27.00 1.76
CA TYR A 46 1.01 26.77 1.98
C TYR A 46 0.24 26.66 0.65
N ILE A 47 0.50 27.56 -0.31
CA ILE A 47 -0.10 27.49 -1.64
C ILE A 47 0.33 26.22 -2.38
N ILE A 48 1.61 25.85 -2.32
CA ILE A 48 2.10 24.60 -2.90
C ILE A 48 1.39 23.39 -2.28
N GLY A 49 1.20 23.38 -0.96
CA GLY A 49 0.46 22.34 -0.25
C GLY A 49 -1.00 22.25 -0.69
N ILE A 50 -1.69 23.38 -0.85
CA ILE A 50 -3.07 23.41 -1.37
C ILE A 50 -3.13 22.84 -2.78
N ILE A 51 -2.23 23.27 -3.68
CA ILE A 51 -2.19 22.76 -5.05
C ILE A 51 -2.00 21.24 -5.03
N TRP A 52 -1.09 20.74 -4.19
CA TRP A 52 -0.88 19.29 -4.02
C TRP A 52 -2.13 18.57 -3.51
N LEU A 53 -2.82 19.09 -2.50
CA LEU A 53 -4.05 18.50 -1.96
C LEU A 53 -5.17 18.43 -3.01
N LEU A 54 -5.29 19.46 -3.85
CA LEU A 54 -6.27 19.49 -4.95
C LEU A 54 -5.90 18.53 -6.09
N LEU A 55 -4.62 18.18 -6.24
CA LEU A 55 -4.12 17.29 -7.28
C LEU A 55 -4.17 15.81 -6.86
N LEU A 56 -4.19 15.52 -5.55
CA LEU A 56 -4.31 14.15 -5.00
C LEU A 56 -5.48 13.33 -5.56
N PRO A 57 -6.73 13.84 -5.67
CA PRO A 57 -7.84 13.08 -6.21
C PRO A 57 -7.85 12.96 -7.74
N SER A 58 -6.83 13.49 -8.44
CA SER A 58 -6.74 13.36 -9.89
C SER A 58 -6.42 11.91 -10.29
N SER A 59 -6.99 11.44 -11.39
CA SER A 59 -6.70 10.12 -11.96
C SER A 59 -5.25 9.95 -12.43
N ILE A 60 -4.49 11.06 -12.54
CA ILE A 60 -3.07 11.08 -12.87
C ILE A 60 -2.23 10.59 -11.68
N VAL A 61 -2.66 10.92 -10.46
CA VAL A 61 -1.94 10.57 -9.22
C VAL A 61 -2.56 9.36 -8.52
N HIS A 62 -3.88 9.22 -8.57
CA HIS A 62 -4.61 8.16 -7.88
C HIS A 62 -5.43 7.33 -8.88
N ASN A 63 -5.02 6.08 -9.09
CA ASN A 63 -5.84 5.09 -9.80
C ASN A 63 -6.94 4.59 -8.85
N THR A 64 -8.13 5.18 -8.93
CA THR A 64 -9.31 4.84 -8.09
C THR A 64 -9.80 3.40 -8.23
N SER A 65 -9.25 2.64 -9.18
CA SER A 65 -9.59 1.23 -9.42
C SER A 65 -8.74 0.23 -8.63
N LYS A 66 -7.83 0.69 -7.76
CA LYS A 66 -6.96 -0.19 -6.96
C LYS A 66 -7.05 0.10 -5.46
N THR A 67 -8.25 0.13 -4.92
CA THR A 67 -8.44 -0.07 -3.48
C THR A 67 -8.17 -1.54 -3.20
N GLN A 68 -6.91 -1.87 -2.96
CA GLN A 68 -6.51 -3.22 -2.58
C GLN A 68 -6.78 -3.37 -1.08
N GLU A 69 -7.52 -4.40 -0.66
CA GLU A 69 -7.69 -4.74 0.77
C GLU A 69 -6.33 -4.88 1.47
N ASN A 70 -5.30 -5.27 0.71
CA ASN A 70 -3.90 -5.34 1.13
C ASN A 70 -3.32 -4.00 1.64
N ALA A 71 -3.92 -2.85 1.30
CA ALA A 71 -3.51 -1.55 1.85
C ALA A 71 -3.84 -1.39 3.34
N LEU A 72 -4.81 -2.17 3.86
CA LEU A 72 -5.17 -2.17 5.29
C LEU A 72 -4.27 -3.08 6.13
N LEU A 73 -3.49 -3.97 5.51
CA LEU A 73 -2.60 -4.92 6.16
C LEU A 73 -1.13 -4.71 5.74
N ALA A 74 -0.71 -3.43 5.72
CA ALA A 74 0.63 -3.03 5.30
C ALA A 74 1.71 -3.75 6.14
N GLY A 75 2.53 -4.58 5.48
CA GLY A 75 3.61 -5.34 6.12
C GLY A 75 3.21 -6.72 6.67
N GLN A 76 1.94 -7.11 6.58
CA GLN A 76 1.46 -8.41 7.07
C GLN A 76 1.08 -9.38 5.94
N VAL A 77 0.81 -8.90 4.73
CA VAL A 77 0.37 -9.72 3.59
C VAL A 77 1.39 -9.67 2.47
N ASN A 78 1.83 -10.84 2.00
CA ASN A 78 2.56 -10.95 0.73
C ASN A 78 1.56 -10.83 -0.43
N THR A 79 1.74 -9.83 -1.28
CA THR A 79 0.83 -9.56 -2.40
C THR A 79 1.26 -10.24 -3.69
N TYR A 80 2.43 -10.88 -3.70
CA TYR A 80 3.00 -11.53 -4.87
C TYR A 80 3.33 -12.99 -4.55
N TYR A 81 2.99 -13.87 -5.48
CA TYR A 81 3.38 -15.26 -5.36
C TYR A 81 4.89 -15.39 -5.46
N SER A 82 5.47 -16.14 -4.53
CA SER A 82 6.89 -16.44 -4.55
C SER A 82 7.19 -17.56 -5.56
N ILE A 83 8.44 -17.65 -6.05
CA ILE A 83 8.87 -18.72 -6.96
C ILE A 83 8.49 -20.13 -6.48
N PRO A 84 8.67 -20.51 -5.18
CA PRO A 84 8.27 -21.85 -4.74
C PRO A 84 6.75 -22.06 -4.77
N GLU A 85 5.93 -21.03 -4.59
CA GLU A 85 4.46 -21.13 -4.69
C GLU A 85 4.04 -21.39 -6.14
N VAL A 86 4.65 -20.69 -7.10
CA VAL A 86 4.42 -20.94 -8.53
C VAL A 86 4.89 -22.34 -8.94
N ALA A 87 6.00 -22.81 -8.38
CA ALA A 87 6.46 -24.17 -8.63
C ALA A 87 5.45 -25.22 -8.08
N ALA A 88 4.88 -24.98 -6.90
CA ALA A 88 3.84 -25.84 -6.34
C ALA A 88 2.58 -25.87 -7.22
N GLU A 89 2.15 -24.72 -7.76
CA GLU A 89 1.03 -24.64 -8.70
C GLU A 89 1.25 -25.54 -9.93
N ILE A 90 2.45 -25.46 -10.52
CA ILE A 90 2.80 -26.26 -11.69
C ILE A 90 2.77 -27.76 -11.35
N ASP A 91 3.33 -28.17 -10.20
CA ASP A 91 3.30 -29.56 -9.74
C ASP A 91 1.87 -30.09 -9.55
N TYR A 92 0.98 -29.31 -8.93
CA TYR A 92 -0.44 -29.68 -8.82
C TYR A 92 -1.12 -29.75 -10.18
N SER A 93 -0.86 -28.79 -11.08
CA SER A 93 -1.40 -28.81 -12.44
C SER A 93 -0.99 -30.08 -13.19
N GLU A 94 0.26 -30.53 -13.03
CA GLU A 94 0.74 -31.77 -13.64
C GLU A 94 0.10 -33.03 -13.04
N LYS A 95 -0.03 -33.11 -11.71
CA LYS A 95 -0.72 -34.20 -11.02
C LYS A 95 -2.17 -34.37 -11.50
N LEU A 96 -2.85 -33.25 -11.73
CA LEU A 96 -4.26 -33.23 -12.12
C LEU A 96 -4.49 -33.66 -13.59
N LYS A 97 -3.53 -33.49 -14.51
CA LYS A 97 -3.70 -33.81 -15.94
C LYS A 97 -4.10 -35.27 -16.21
N ASN A 98 -3.60 -36.20 -15.41
CA ASN A 98 -3.84 -37.64 -15.59
C ASN A 98 -4.90 -38.20 -14.63
N MET A 99 -5.57 -37.33 -13.87
CA MET A 99 -6.45 -37.76 -12.79
C MET A 99 -7.90 -37.86 -13.26
N THR A 100 -8.57 -38.96 -12.87
CA THR A 100 -9.97 -39.23 -13.22
C THR A 100 -10.93 -38.94 -12.07
N SER A 101 -10.47 -39.04 -10.82
CA SER A 101 -11.26 -38.81 -9.61
C SER A 101 -10.76 -37.56 -8.87
N TYR A 102 -11.10 -36.39 -9.41
CA TYR A 102 -10.72 -35.09 -8.85
C TYR A 102 -11.21 -34.92 -7.42
N GLN A 103 -12.44 -35.39 -7.13
CA GLN A 103 -13.07 -35.23 -5.84
C GLN A 103 -12.32 -35.93 -4.71
N GLN A 104 -11.84 -37.15 -4.97
CA GLN A 104 -11.10 -37.92 -3.97
C GLN A 104 -9.74 -37.28 -3.70
N PHE A 105 -9.04 -36.87 -4.75
CA PHE A 105 -7.75 -36.20 -4.62
C PHE A 105 -7.85 -34.90 -3.81
N ILE A 106 -8.82 -34.05 -4.12
CA ILE A 106 -9.03 -32.79 -3.40
C ILE A 106 -9.37 -33.07 -1.92
N LYS A 107 -10.21 -34.09 -1.64
CA LYS A 107 -10.53 -34.48 -0.27
C LYS A 107 -9.28 -34.91 0.50
N ASP A 108 -8.50 -35.82 -0.08
CA ASP A 108 -7.30 -36.37 0.56
C ASP A 108 -6.24 -35.27 0.79
N GLU A 109 -6.10 -34.34 -0.15
CA GLU A 109 -5.19 -33.19 -0.02
C GLU A 109 -5.66 -32.21 1.06
N MET A 110 -6.96 -31.91 1.14
CA MET A 110 -7.50 -31.08 2.22
C MET A 110 -7.31 -31.74 3.60
N GLU A 111 -7.48 -33.06 3.70
CA GLU A 111 -7.19 -33.82 4.92
C GLU A 111 -5.69 -33.82 5.28
N SER A 112 -4.81 -33.86 4.27
CA SER A 112 -3.36 -33.75 4.45
C SER A 112 -2.96 -32.43 5.14
N PHE A 113 -3.68 -31.35 4.81
CA PHE A 113 -3.53 -30.04 5.44
C PHE A 113 -4.27 -29.89 6.78
N GLY A 114 -4.95 -30.94 7.26
CA GLY A 114 -5.65 -30.96 8.55
C GLY A 114 -7.05 -30.35 8.52
N LEU A 115 -7.66 -30.19 7.35
CA LEU A 115 -9.06 -29.78 7.23
C LEU A 115 -9.99 -30.98 7.39
N LEU A 116 -11.13 -30.77 8.05
CA LEU A 116 -12.21 -31.75 8.11
C LEU A 116 -12.97 -31.75 6.78
N SER A 117 -12.70 -32.73 5.92
CA SER A 117 -13.09 -32.65 4.51
C SER A 117 -14.04 -33.76 4.10
N GLU A 118 -15.00 -33.46 3.24
CA GLU A 118 -16.00 -34.43 2.80
C GLU A 118 -16.51 -34.15 1.38
N ILE A 119 -16.97 -35.23 0.71
CA ILE A 119 -17.54 -35.16 -0.64
C ILE A 119 -19.07 -35.15 -0.55
N GLN A 120 -19.68 -34.09 -1.09
CA GLN A 120 -21.13 -33.95 -1.21
C GLN A 120 -21.57 -34.23 -2.64
N ASN A 121 -22.13 -35.41 -2.89
CA ASN A 121 -22.75 -35.74 -4.17
C ASN A 121 -24.13 -35.08 -4.29
N PHE A 122 -24.41 -34.45 -5.43
CA PHE A 122 -25.70 -33.83 -5.69
C PHE A 122 -26.22 -34.18 -7.09
N SER A 123 -27.55 -34.13 -7.24
CA SER A 123 -28.19 -34.21 -8.54
C SER A 123 -29.42 -33.31 -8.58
N PHE A 124 -29.55 -32.52 -9.63
CA PHE A 124 -30.73 -31.69 -9.85
C PHE A 124 -31.21 -31.80 -11.30
N ASN A 125 -32.49 -31.50 -11.51
CA ASN A 125 -33.10 -31.49 -12.84
C ASN A 125 -32.99 -30.08 -13.40
N SER A 126 -32.40 -29.94 -14.59
CA SER A 126 -32.35 -28.65 -15.28
C SER A 126 -33.73 -28.26 -15.79
N SER A 127 -34.14 -27.01 -15.57
CA SER A 127 -35.42 -26.46 -16.05
C SER A 127 -35.46 -26.25 -17.57
N MET A 128 -34.30 -26.24 -18.24
CA MET A 128 -34.18 -25.87 -19.66
C MET A 128 -34.18 -27.07 -20.63
N GLY A 129 -34.53 -28.25 -20.14
CA GLY A 129 -34.56 -29.49 -20.90
C GLY A 129 -34.29 -30.63 -19.95
N ASN A 130 -35.14 -31.65 -19.94
CA ASN A 130 -35.23 -32.80 -19.01
C ASN A 130 -33.92 -33.59 -18.82
N MET A 131 -32.85 -32.92 -18.39
CA MET A 131 -31.51 -33.43 -18.25
C MET A 131 -31.16 -33.39 -16.78
N LYS A 132 -30.89 -34.57 -16.23
CA LYS A 132 -30.48 -34.75 -14.85
C LYS A 132 -28.98 -34.47 -14.75
N ILE A 133 -28.62 -33.34 -14.15
CA ILE A 133 -27.23 -32.99 -13.90
C ILE A 133 -26.81 -33.67 -12.61
N LYS A 134 -25.70 -34.41 -12.65
CA LYS A 134 -25.05 -35.00 -11.49
C LYS A 134 -23.70 -34.32 -11.31
N GLY A 135 -23.35 -34.04 -10.06
CA GLY A 135 -22.08 -33.46 -9.69
C GLY A 135 -21.71 -33.83 -8.27
N ALA A 136 -20.55 -33.35 -7.85
CA ALA A 136 -20.06 -33.49 -6.50
C ALA A 136 -19.36 -32.20 -6.12
N ASN A 137 -19.52 -31.77 -4.87
CA ASN A 137 -18.73 -30.73 -4.26
C ASN A 137 -17.77 -31.38 -3.26
N VAL A 138 -16.58 -30.81 -3.11
CA VAL A 138 -15.67 -31.16 -2.01
C VAL A 138 -15.55 -29.92 -1.14
N TYR A 139 -15.73 -30.08 0.16
CA TYR A 139 -15.57 -29.00 1.11
C TYR A 139 -14.65 -29.45 2.23
N GLY A 140 -13.83 -28.52 2.73
CA GLY A 140 -12.96 -28.70 3.89
C GLY A 140 -13.29 -27.64 4.93
N LEU A 141 -13.49 -28.05 6.18
CA LEU A 141 -13.78 -27.16 7.30
C LEU A 141 -12.54 -27.01 8.18
N PHE A 142 -12.04 -25.78 8.26
CA PHE A 142 -11.03 -25.38 9.23
C PHE A 142 -11.71 -24.72 10.44
N LYS A 143 -11.63 -25.35 11.61
CA LYS A 143 -12.18 -24.81 12.86
C LYS A 143 -11.11 -24.01 13.60
N SER A 144 -11.27 -22.69 13.69
CA SER A 144 -10.39 -21.85 14.49
C SER A 144 -10.56 -22.17 15.99
N PRO A 145 -9.46 -22.45 16.74
CA PRO A 145 -9.54 -22.84 18.15
C PRO A 145 -10.17 -21.79 19.09
N ARG A 146 -10.25 -20.53 18.67
CA ARG A 146 -10.69 -19.40 19.50
C ARG A 146 -11.95 -18.69 19.00
N SER A 147 -12.51 -19.12 17.88
CA SER A 147 -13.73 -18.52 17.34
C SER A 147 -14.96 -19.26 17.87
N ASP A 148 -15.99 -18.51 18.24
CA ASP A 148 -17.28 -19.01 18.71
C ASP A 148 -18.16 -19.58 17.58
N GLY A 149 -17.67 -19.55 16.32
CA GLY A 149 -18.37 -20.05 15.15
C GLY A 149 -19.50 -19.14 14.64
N SER A 150 -19.59 -17.91 15.15
CA SER A 150 -20.60 -16.92 14.72
C SER A 150 -20.29 -16.29 13.36
N GLU A 151 -19.02 -16.30 12.96
CA GLU A 151 -18.54 -15.80 11.67
C GLU A 151 -17.80 -16.90 10.91
N SER A 152 -17.95 -16.92 9.58
CA SER A 152 -17.25 -17.88 8.72
C SER A 152 -16.80 -17.24 7.41
N LEU A 153 -15.62 -17.65 6.94
CA LEU A 153 -15.12 -17.32 5.61
C LEU A 153 -15.28 -18.55 4.72
N VAL A 154 -15.95 -18.38 3.58
CA VAL A 154 -16.13 -19.45 2.60
C VAL A 154 -15.31 -19.11 1.35
N LEU A 155 -14.34 -19.95 1.04
CA LEU A 155 -13.58 -19.91 -0.21
C LEU A 155 -14.14 -20.98 -1.15
N SER A 156 -14.54 -20.59 -2.36
CA SER A 156 -15.11 -21.50 -3.34
C SER A 156 -14.41 -21.31 -4.68
N ALA A 157 -14.05 -22.42 -5.31
CA ALA A 157 -13.44 -22.44 -6.63
C ALA A 157 -13.97 -23.65 -7.42
N PRO A 158 -14.41 -23.47 -8.67
CA PRO A 158 -14.74 -24.59 -9.53
C PRO A 158 -13.45 -25.26 -10.02
N TRP A 159 -13.39 -26.60 -10.00
CA TRP A 159 -12.31 -27.35 -10.66
C TRP A 159 -12.64 -27.71 -12.12
N THR A 160 -13.87 -27.46 -12.56
CA THR A 160 -14.27 -27.59 -13.96
C THR A 160 -14.36 -26.22 -14.59
N CYS A 161 -13.83 -26.09 -15.79
CA CYS A 161 -13.84 -24.86 -16.54
C CYS A 161 -14.60 -25.07 -17.85
N SER A 162 -15.38 -24.07 -18.27
CA SER A 162 -16.02 -24.12 -19.58
C SER A 162 -14.94 -23.98 -20.67
N LYS A 163 -15.12 -24.69 -21.79
CA LYS A 163 -14.16 -24.68 -22.92
C LYS A 163 -13.90 -23.27 -23.47
N ASP A 164 -14.84 -22.35 -23.29
CA ASP A 164 -14.75 -20.98 -23.78
C ASP A 164 -14.02 -20.02 -22.83
N GLU A 165 -13.87 -20.40 -21.55
CA GLU A 165 -13.25 -19.58 -20.50
C GLU A 165 -11.83 -20.03 -20.13
N CYS A 166 -11.47 -21.26 -20.49
CA CYS A 166 -10.12 -21.81 -20.26
C CYS A 166 -9.11 -21.41 -21.34
N ARG A 167 -8.99 -20.10 -21.58
CA ARG A 167 -7.82 -19.51 -22.25
C ARG A 167 -7.02 -18.73 -21.21
N CYS A 168 -6.08 -19.42 -20.58
CA CYS A 168 -4.93 -18.78 -19.94
C CYS A 168 -3.80 -18.67 -20.97
#